data_AF-A0A3D5E8X5-F1
#
_entry.id   AF-A0A3D5E8X5-F1
#
_cell.length_a   1.000
_cell.length_b   1.000
_cell.length_c   1.000
_cell.angle_alpha   90.00
_cell.angle_beta   90.00
_cell.angle_gamma   90.00
#
_symmetry.space_group_name_H-M   'P 1'
#
loop_
_entity.id
_entity.type
_entity.pdbx_description
1 polymer ?
#
loop_
_entity_poly.entity_id
_entity_poly.type
_entity_poly.pdbx_seq_one_letter_code
_entity_poly.pdbx_strand_id
1 'polypeptide(L)'
;MAVATHVSRVAKEYAPYGYSVMEDVVCRFESIANSGGDDSATIAIYTPMDADVYIESAAIVFDTTAAAGATWDMDIANATGAGTPTLNSSSVSSGGIAAFTSTALGIDQNQVVNAGDVLVLDLSEAAASAAFPSGMVLLRLRRKA
;
A
#
# COMPACT_ATOMS: atom_id res chain seq x y z
N MET A 1 -17.20 27.90 -30.32
CA MET A 1 -16.05 27.56 -29.44
C MET A 1 -16.41 26.27 -28.73
N ALA A 2 -15.92 25.13 -29.21
CA ALA A 2 -16.28 23.83 -28.66
C ALA A 2 -15.52 23.62 -27.34
N VAL A 3 -16.25 23.58 -26.23
CA VAL A 3 -15.70 23.24 -24.92
C VAL A 3 -15.42 21.74 -24.94
N ALA A 4 -14.15 21.35 -24.88
CA ALA A 4 -13.76 19.97 -24.67
C ALA A 4 -14.36 19.50 -23.33
N THR A 5 -15.25 18.51 -23.39
CA THR A 5 -15.69 17.79 -22.20
C THR A 5 -14.48 17.07 -21.64
N HIS A 6 -13.90 17.64 -20.59
CA HIS A 6 -12.94 16.95 -19.74
C HIS A 6 -13.67 15.72 -19.18
N VAL A 7 -13.39 14.53 -19.71
CA VAL A 7 -13.89 13.27 -19.14
C VAL A 7 -13.04 12.98 -17.91
N SER A 8 -13.27 13.74 -16.85
CA SER A 8 -12.91 13.33 -15.49
C SER A 8 -14.07 12.50 -14.96
N ARG A 9 -14.13 11.24 -15.39
CA ARG A 9 -15.00 10.23 -14.83
C ARG A 9 -14.30 8.88 -14.87
N VAL A 10 -13.32 8.69 -14.00
CA VAL A 10 -13.29 7.41 -13.28
C VAL A 10 -14.38 7.52 -12.20
N ALA A 11 -15.63 7.63 -12.67
CA ALA A 11 -16.78 7.48 -11.81
C ALA A 11 -16.75 6.04 -11.29
N LYS A 12 -17.17 5.85 -10.05
CA LYS A 12 -17.26 4.58 -9.30
C LYS A 12 -18.20 3.53 -9.94
N GLU A 13 -18.44 3.63 -11.24
CA GLU A 13 -19.45 2.94 -12.04
C GLU A 13 -18.84 2.05 -13.14
N TYR A 14 -17.51 1.93 -13.26
CA TYR A 14 -16.92 0.82 -14.03
C TYR A 14 -16.92 -0.49 -13.22
N ALA A 15 -18.12 -0.96 -12.90
CA ALA A 15 -18.41 -2.38 -12.77
C ALA A 15 -19.54 -2.67 -13.78
N PRO A 16 -19.22 -2.97 -15.04
CA PRO A 16 -20.25 -3.19 -16.07
C PRO A 16 -21.16 -4.40 -15.78
N TYR A 17 -20.85 -5.21 -14.75
CA TYR A 17 -21.64 -6.37 -14.35
C TYR A 17 -21.58 -6.62 -12.83
N GLY A 18 -22.64 -6.26 -12.12
CA GLY A 18 -23.15 -7.09 -11.03
C GLY A 18 -22.79 -6.70 -9.60
N TYR A 19 -21.61 -7.04 -9.11
CA TYR A 19 -21.26 -6.87 -7.69
C TYR A 19 -19.74 -6.68 -7.56
N SER A 20 -19.32 -5.76 -6.69
CA SER A 20 -17.93 -5.62 -6.28
C SER A 20 -17.82 -5.91 -4.79
N VAL A 21 -16.96 -6.85 -4.39
CA VAL A 21 -16.69 -7.14 -2.99
C VAL A 21 -15.58 -6.21 -2.51
N MET A 22 -15.87 -5.46 -1.45
CA MET A 22 -14.85 -4.70 -0.73
C MET A 22 -14.28 -5.60 0.35
N GLU A 23 -12.95 -5.68 0.42
CA GLU A 23 -12.23 -6.48 1.40
C GLU A 23 -11.21 -5.60 2.11
N ASP A 24 -11.26 -5.61 3.44
CA ASP A 24 -10.31 -4.91 4.28
C ASP A 24 -9.25 -5.91 4.75
N VAL A 25 -8.00 -5.69 4.34
CA VAL A 25 -6.85 -6.53 4.70
C VAL A 25 -5.97 -5.77 5.68
N VAL A 26 -5.61 -6.44 6.78
CA VAL A 26 -4.71 -5.88 7.80
C VAL A 26 -3.47 -6.74 7.87
N CYS A 27 -2.32 -6.15 7.56
CA CYS A 27 -1.04 -6.83 7.61
C CYS A 27 -0.19 -6.23 8.73
N ARG A 28 0.14 -7.03 9.74
CA ARG A 28 1.05 -6.60 10.81
C ARG A 28 2.50 -6.87 10.44
N PHE A 29 3.37 -5.97 10.85
CA PHE A 29 4.82 -6.14 10.80
C PHE A 29 5.40 -5.86 12.17
N GLU A 30 6.43 -6.63 12.51
CA GLU A 30 7.13 -6.47 13.78
C GLU A 30 8.35 -5.59 13.62
N SER A 31 8.83 -5.05 14.74
CA SER A 31 10.03 -4.25 14.75
C SER A 31 11.25 -5.10 14.37
N ILE A 32 12.09 -4.54 13.51
CA ILE A 32 13.36 -5.15 13.13
C ILE A 32 14.47 -4.41 13.88
N ALA A 33 15.26 -5.16 14.64
CA ALA A 33 16.35 -4.60 15.42
C ALA A 33 17.50 -4.18 14.49
N ASN A 34 17.75 -2.88 14.41
CA ASN A 34 18.78 -2.31 13.56
C ASN A 34 20.18 -2.72 14.04
N SER A 35 20.99 -3.34 13.17
CA SER A 35 22.42 -3.61 13.40
C SER A 35 23.36 -2.64 12.66
N GLY A 36 22.85 -1.49 12.21
CA GLY A 36 23.57 -0.45 11.48
C GLY A 36 23.37 -0.45 9.96
N GLY A 37 22.20 -0.88 9.47
CA GLY A 37 21.87 -0.97 8.04
C GLY A 37 20.45 -0.49 7.70
N ASP A 38 20.10 -0.56 6.41
CA ASP A 38 18.73 -0.33 5.95
C ASP A 38 17.85 -1.51 6.41
N ASP A 39 16.82 -1.22 7.22
CA ASP A 39 15.85 -2.22 7.66
C ASP A 39 14.69 -2.27 6.67
N SER A 40 14.21 -3.47 6.35
CA SER A 40 13.05 -3.65 5.48
C SER A 40 12.17 -4.84 5.89
N ALA A 41 10.87 -4.70 5.66
CA ALA A 41 9.87 -5.73 5.86
C ALA A 41 9.06 -5.92 4.58
N THR A 42 8.98 -7.17 4.10
CA THR A 42 8.18 -7.53 2.92
C THR A 42 6.97 -8.35 3.34
N ILE A 43 5.79 -7.95 2.89
CA ILE A 43 4.53 -8.66 3.10
C ILE A 43 3.97 -9.06 1.73
N ALA A 44 3.67 -10.34 1.55
CA ALA A 44 3.05 -10.88 0.35
C ALA A 44 1.58 -11.23 0.61
N ILE A 45 0.69 -10.73 -0.25
CA ILE A 45 -0.74 -11.01 -0.26
C ILE A 45 -1.07 -11.70 -1.58
N TYR A 46 -1.45 -12.96 -1.49
CA TYR A 46 -1.84 -13.75 -2.66
C TYR A 46 -3.21 -13.31 -3.13
N THR A 47 -3.30 -12.84 -4.38
CA THR A 47 -4.62 -12.49 -4.93
C THR A 47 -5.39 -13.76 -5.31
N PRO A 48 -6.72 -13.69 -5.34
CA PRO A 48 -7.54 -14.78 -5.85
C PRO A 48 -7.17 -15.11 -7.30
N MET A 49 -7.26 -16.39 -7.66
CA MET A 49 -6.96 -16.86 -9.03
C MET A 49 -8.08 -16.54 -10.04
N ASP A 50 -9.24 -16.09 -9.56
CA ASP A 50 -10.47 -15.95 -10.32
C ASP A 50 -10.88 -14.50 -10.59
N ALA A 51 -10.24 -13.52 -9.96
CA ALA A 51 -10.57 -12.11 -10.12
C ALA A 51 -9.39 -11.18 -9.89
N ASP A 52 -9.32 -10.13 -10.70
CA ASP A 52 -8.39 -9.02 -10.49
C ASP A 52 -8.77 -8.23 -9.22
N VAL A 53 -7.74 -7.69 -8.57
CA VAL A 53 -7.85 -6.93 -7.33
C VAL A 53 -7.44 -5.48 -7.58
N TYR A 54 -8.31 -4.56 -7.22
CA TYR A 54 -8.08 -3.12 -7.28
C TYR A 54 -7.75 -2.60 -5.89
N ILE A 55 -6.70 -1.79 -5.78
CA ILE A 55 -6.29 -1.16 -4.52
C ILE A 55 -6.99 0.19 -4.41
N GLU A 56 -7.92 0.32 -3.46
CA GLU A 56 -8.72 1.54 -3.27
C GLU A 56 -8.06 2.53 -2.31
N SER A 57 -7.45 2.01 -1.25
CA SER A 57 -6.69 2.82 -0.30
C SER A 57 -5.71 1.97 0.47
N ALA A 58 -4.58 2.58 0.82
CA ALA A 58 -3.64 2.03 1.78
C ALA A 58 -3.37 3.06 2.88
N ALA A 59 -3.18 2.59 4.09
CA ALA A 59 -2.72 3.40 5.20
C ALA A 59 -1.76 2.60 6.07
N ILE A 60 -0.86 3.30 6.74
CA ILE A 60 0.08 2.73 7.70
C ILE A 60 -0.21 3.26 9.10
N VAL A 61 -0.07 2.39 10.08
CA VAL A 61 -0.20 2.70 11.51
C VAL A 61 1.01 2.11 12.23
N PHE A 62 1.70 2.92 13.03
CA PHE A 62 2.80 2.46 13.87
C PHE A 62 2.34 2.27 15.32
N ASP A 63 2.85 1.25 16.00
CA ASP A 63 2.50 0.95 17.40
C ASP A 63 3.14 1.94 18.40
N THR A 64 4.25 2.54 17.99
CA THR A 64 5.00 3.50 18.81
C THR A 64 5.13 4.83 18.08
N THR A 65 5.33 5.90 18.85
CA THR A 65 5.63 7.20 18.27
C THR A 65 6.95 7.12 17.49
N ALA A 66 6.87 7.43 16.21
CA ALA A 66 8.00 7.54 15.30
C ALA A 66 8.91 8.69 15.75
N ALA A 67 10.18 8.41 16.03
CA ALA A 67 11.17 9.42 16.38
C ALA A 67 11.37 10.41 15.21
N ALA A 68 11.51 11.70 15.50
CA ALA A 68 11.66 12.73 14.47
C ALA A 68 12.95 12.55 13.66
N GLY A 69 12.85 12.67 12.33
CA GLY A 69 13.98 12.63 11.41
C GLY A 69 14.15 11.32 10.64
N ALA A 70 13.40 10.27 10.97
CA ALA A 70 13.31 9.04 10.18
C ALA A 70 12.30 9.18 9.03
N THR A 71 12.61 8.57 7.89
CA THR A 71 11.70 8.45 6.75
C THR A 71 11.53 6.98 6.41
N TRP A 72 10.28 6.53 6.32
CA TRP A 72 9.95 5.18 5.90
C TRP A 72 9.33 5.22 4.51
N ASP A 73 9.88 4.44 3.61
CA ASP A 73 9.34 4.25 2.27
C ASP A 73 8.46 3.00 2.28
N MET A 74 7.31 3.09 1.61
CA MET A 74 6.48 1.95 1.30
C MET A 74 6.26 1.87 -0.19
N ASP A 75 6.65 0.72 -0.74
CA ASP A 75 6.36 0.32 -2.09
C ASP A 75 5.25 -0.72 -2.08
N ILE A 76 4.29 -0.52 -2.97
CA ILE A 76 3.26 -1.48 -3.31
C ILE A 76 3.61 -1.99 -4.70
N ALA A 77 3.80 -3.29 -4.86
CA ALA A 77 4.20 -3.90 -6.10
C ALA A 77 3.27 -5.06 -6.50
N ASN A 78 3.20 -5.31 -7.80
CA ASN A 78 2.55 -6.50 -8.34
C ASN A 78 3.64 -7.51 -8.71
N ALA A 79 3.80 -8.57 -7.93
CA ALA A 79 4.68 -9.68 -8.24
C ALA A 79 4.00 -10.68 -9.18
N THR A 80 4.59 -10.79 -10.37
CA THR A 80 4.18 -11.67 -11.46
C THR A 80 5.24 -12.74 -11.69
N GLY A 81 4.94 -13.75 -12.51
CA GLY A 81 5.95 -14.72 -12.95
C GLY A 81 7.13 -14.12 -13.75
N ALA A 82 7.02 -12.87 -14.22
CA ALA A 82 8.03 -12.19 -15.03
C ALA A 82 8.80 -11.07 -14.28
N GLY A 83 8.40 -10.73 -13.05
CA GLY A 83 9.00 -9.66 -12.27
C GLY A 83 8.03 -8.99 -11.31
N THR A 84 8.49 -7.95 -10.61
CA THR A 84 7.77 -7.28 -9.52
C THR A 84 7.63 -5.77 -9.75
N PRO A 85 6.88 -5.31 -10.76
CA PRO A 85 6.65 -3.88 -10.99
C PRO A 85 6.03 -3.17 -9.78
N THR A 86 6.64 -2.05 -9.37
CA THR A 86 6.08 -1.13 -8.39
C THR A 86 4.83 -0.44 -8.96
N LEU A 87 3.70 -0.62 -8.30
CA LEU A 87 2.41 0.00 -8.58
C LEU A 87 2.30 1.39 -7.96
N ASN A 88 2.77 1.53 -6.72
CA ASN A 88 2.74 2.78 -5.97
C ASN A 88 3.94 2.85 -5.03
N SER A 89 4.49 4.05 -4.86
CA SER A 89 5.55 4.31 -3.88
C SER A 89 5.15 5.52 -3.05
N SER A 90 5.35 5.45 -1.74
CA SER A 90 5.00 6.52 -0.82
C SER A 90 5.98 6.58 0.34
N SER A 91 6.51 7.77 0.58
CA SER A 91 7.35 8.04 1.74
C SER A 91 6.53 8.67 2.86
N VAL A 92 6.72 8.17 4.07
CA VAL A 92 6.14 8.70 5.30
C VAL A 92 7.28 9.22 6.15
N SER A 93 7.37 10.55 6.29
CA SER A 93 8.36 11.18 7.16
C SER A 93 7.81 11.38 8.58
N SER A 94 8.65 11.08 9.56
CA SER A 94 8.37 11.33 10.98
C SER A 94 8.38 12.83 11.30
N GLY A 95 7.27 13.52 11.04
CA GLY A 95 6.96 14.79 11.70
C GLY A 95 6.59 14.63 13.19
N GLY A 96 6.86 13.46 13.79
CA GLY A 96 6.25 13.01 15.04
C GLY A 96 4.89 12.36 14.79
N ILE A 97 4.88 11.21 14.10
CA ILE A 97 3.64 10.42 13.97
C ILE A 97 3.37 9.80 15.33
N ALA A 98 2.27 10.21 15.96
CA ALA A 98 1.84 9.64 17.23
C ALA A 98 1.49 8.16 17.05
N ALA A 99 1.84 7.35 18.05
CA ALA A 99 1.43 5.95 18.10
C ALA A 99 -0.07 5.79 17.76
N PHE A 100 -0.38 4.75 16.99
CA PHE A 100 -1.73 4.39 16.56
C PHE A 100 -2.43 5.43 15.66
N THR A 101 -1.69 6.37 15.08
CA THR A 101 -2.22 7.30 14.08
C THR A 101 -2.10 6.70 12.69
N SER A 102 -3.24 6.63 11.98
CA SER A 102 -3.29 6.20 10.59
C SER A 102 -2.79 7.29 9.65
N THR A 103 -1.78 6.96 8.86
CA THR A 103 -1.25 7.82 7.79
C THR A 103 -1.67 7.22 6.45
N ALA A 104 -2.48 7.95 5.69
CA ALA A 104 -2.89 7.53 4.36
C ALA A 104 -1.69 7.57 3.41
N LEU A 105 -1.45 6.47 2.71
CA LEU A 105 -0.48 6.38 1.64
C LEU A 105 -1.24 6.75 0.37
N GLY A 106 -0.84 7.84 -0.28
CA GLY A 106 -1.53 8.29 -1.49
C GLY A 106 -1.41 7.20 -2.55
N ILE A 107 -2.48 6.44 -2.77
CA ILE A 107 -2.54 5.42 -3.81
C ILE A 107 -3.05 6.08 -5.08
N ASP A 108 -2.30 5.92 -6.17
CA ASP A 108 -2.79 6.34 -7.47
C ASP A 108 -4.06 5.55 -7.83
N GLN A 109 -5.05 6.24 -8.38
CA GLN A 109 -6.31 5.59 -8.72
C GLN A 109 -6.06 4.60 -9.86
N ASN A 110 -6.69 3.43 -9.79
CA ASN A 110 -6.61 2.34 -10.77
C ASN A 110 -5.37 1.43 -10.70
N GLN A 111 -4.71 1.32 -9.55
CA GLN A 111 -3.74 0.24 -9.35
C GLN A 111 -4.45 -1.12 -9.31
N VAL A 112 -4.04 -2.02 -10.20
CA VAL A 112 -4.63 -3.36 -10.38
C VAL A 112 -3.56 -4.43 -10.22
N VAL A 113 -3.90 -5.46 -9.46
CA VAL A 113 -3.15 -6.71 -9.35
C VAL A 113 -3.99 -7.78 -10.04
N ASN A 114 -3.43 -8.44 -11.04
CA ASN A 114 -4.22 -9.39 -11.82
C ASN A 114 -4.53 -10.64 -10.99
N ALA A 115 -5.55 -11.38 -11.43
CA ALA A 115 -5.89 -12.67 -10.87
C ALA A 115 -4.67 -13.62 -10.89
N GLY A 116 -4.35 -14.19 -9.74
CA GLY A 116 -3.24 -15.14 -9.57
C GLY A 116 -1.85 -14.54 -9.45
N ASP A 117 -1.70 -13.22 -9.56
CA ASP A 117 -0.48 -12.52 -9.19
C ASP A 117 -0.37 -12.37 -7.65
N VAL A 118 0.71 -11.76 -7.16
CA VAL A 118 0.93 -11.51 -5.73
C VAL A 118 1.08 -10.01 -5.50
N LEU A 119 0.23 -9.46 -4.64
CA LEU A 119 0.41 -8.09 -4.14
C LEU A 119 1.53 -8.10 -3.10
N VAL A 120 2.57 -7.31 -3.32
CA VAL A 120 3.71 -7.18 -2.41
C VAL A 120 3.71 -5.79 -1.79
N LEU A 121 3.90 -5.73 -0.49
CA LEU A 121 4.15 -4.50 0.25
C LEU A 121 5.58 -4.57 0.78
N ASP A 122 6.43 -3.69 0.29
CA ASP A 122 7.79 -3.53 0.77
C ASP A 122 7.85 -2.27 1.61
N LEU A 123 8.20 -2.41 2.88
CA LEU A 123 8.46 -1.30 3.77
C LEU A 123 9.96 -1.21 4.01
N SER A 124 10.53 -0.02 3.94
CA SER A 124 11.94 0.22 4.24
C SER A 124 12.12 1.51 5.04
N GLU A 125 13.18 1.55 5.85
CA GLU A 125 13.63 2.78 6.50
C GLU A 125 14.86 3.33 5.79
N ALA A 126 14.79 4.58 5.34
CA ALA A 126 15.97 5.29 4.83
C ALA A 126 16.85 5.70 6.02
N ALA A 127 17.98 5.01 6.19
CA ALA A 127 18.98 5.11 7.26
C ALA A 127 18.95 6.39 8.11
N ALA A 128 18.29 6.32 9.28
CA ALA A 128 18.38 7.33 10.33
C ALA A 128 18.23 6.74 11.75
N SER A 129 19.13 5.82 12.14
CA SER A 129 19.44 5.45 13.55
C SER A 129 18.29 4.95 14.45
N ALA A 130 17.05 4.87 13.98
CA ALA A 130 15.95 4.28 14.72
C ALA A 130 15.79 2.82 14.31
N ALA A 131 15.24 2.01 15.20
CA ALA A 131 14.76 0.69 14.82
C ALA A 131 13.49 0.86 13.98
N PHE A 132 13.35 0.04 12.94
CA PHE A 132 12.10 -0.03 12.18
C PHE A 132 10.96 -0.37 13.17
N PRO A 133 9.96 0.51 13.37
CA PRO A 133 8.93 0.32 14.40
C PRO A 133 7.99 -0.83 14.02
N SER A 134 7.36 -1.48 15.00
CA SER A 134 6.23 -2.38 14.70
C SER A 134 4.99 -1.57 14.28
N GLY A 135 4.11 -2.22 13.54
CA GLY A 135 2.87 -1.58 13.10
C GLY A 135 2.02 -2.47 12.22
N MET A 136 1.15 -1.83 11.45
CA MET A 136 0.30 -2.50 10.48
C MET A 136 0.04 -1.64 9.25
N VAL A 137 -0.16 -2.32 8.13
CA VAL A 137 -0.71 -1.76 6.90
C VAL A 137 -2.19 -2.14 6.82
N LEU A 138 -3.01 -1.14 6.55
CA LEU A 138 -4.44 -1.26 6.32
C LEU A 138 -4.68 -1.07 4.82
N LEU A 139 -5.18 -2.10 4.17
CA LEU A 139 -5.53 -2.07 2.75
C LEU A 139 -7.03 -2.23 2.58
N ARG A 140 -7.60 -1.40 1.73
CA ARG A 140 -8.94 -1.61 1.20
C ARG A 140 -8.82 -2.05 -0.25
N LEU A 141 -9.23 -3.27 -0.49
CA LEU A 141 -9.21 -3.92 -1.77
C LEU A 141 -10.63 -4.01 -2.32
N ARG A 142 -10.76 -3.90 -3.64
CA ARG A 142 -12.00 -4.14 -4.35
C ARG A 142 -11.77 -5.22 -5.39
N ARG A 143 -12.64 -6.22 -5.44
CA ARG A 143 -12.61 -7.22 -6.52
C ARG A 143 -13.97 -7.35 -7.17
N LYS A 144 -13.97 -7.85 -8.40
CA LYS A 144 -15.20 -8.28 -9.07
C LYS A 144 -15.72 -9.53 -8.36
N ALA A 145 -17.03 -9.56 -8.07
CA ALA A 145 -17.69 -10.73 -7.51
C ALA A 145 -17.96 -11.81 -8.56
#